data_AF-A0A3D2RIW4-F1
#
_entry.id   AF-A0A3D2RIW4-F1
#
_cell.length_a   1.000
_cell.length_b   1.000
_cell.length_c   1.000
_cell.angle_alpha   90.00
_cell.angle_beta   90.00
_cell.angle_gamma   90.00
#
_symmetry.space_group_name_H-M   'P 1'
#
loop_
_entity.id
_entity.type
_entity.pdbx_description
1 polymer ?
#
loop_
_entity_poly.entity_id
_entity_poly.type
_entity_poly.pdbx_seq_one_letter_code
_entity_poly.pdbx_strand_id
1 'polypeptide(L)'
;MTSNTEASMQKLLFQLSRRFRVKVMGVLVLLCLVACSGSDRGESAAAREYSLARDIEGDIDRLDEAIGAYHKIASDFSSTESGKKASNRTAELASITDLIDGFHAAPEDSLPSVCGVILTKAPNYEPVLYRLGNYYAIRSRFYTRMASTYKDNVMAGKLIRAWTFQDSLWSGYSFRPTHADRGMRDVLCDHALLVARMLEGLKRYDEAAAVIDRGIVYGSNKDALAEAKVYGSFYKFRGGASDSAFVMAGEALENEDLEDRLRAKAYHVRGMIQYYRYEDHKNNSDLDNAIKSLNEAVVLDPGLSEARTFLKHLRKHRGTLQAS
;
A
#
# COMPACT_ATOMS: atom_id res chain seq x y z
N MET A 1 43.79 -40.39 -37.79
CA MET A 1 42.71 -40.27 -38.79
C MET A 1 41.38 -40.05 -38.06
N THR A 2 41.14 -38.87 -37.49
CA THR A 2 39.89 -38.57 -36.74
C THR A 2 39.50 -37.09 -36.72
N SER A 3 40.19 -36.18 -37.44
CA SER A 3 39.89 -34.74 -37.38
C SER A 3 39.02 -34.20 -38.53
N ASN A 4 38.83 -34.94 -39.63
CA ASN A 4 38.07 -34.46 -40.79
C ASN A 4 36.58 -34.80 -40.77
N THR A 5 36.13 -35.70 -39.89
CA THR A 5 34.71 -36.10 -39.76
C THR A 5 33.93 -35.18 -38.82
N GLU A 6 34.54 -34.67 -37.76
CA GLU A 6 33.87 -33.77 -36.80
C GLU A 6 33.57 -32.39 -37.38
N ALA A 7 34.47 -31.83 -38.19
CA ALA A 7 34.28 -30.52 -38.84
C ALA A 7 33.15 -30.52 -39.89
N SER A 8 32.89 -31.66 -40.54
CA SER A 8 31.81 -31.82 -41.52
C SER A 8 30.44 -31.94 -40.83
N MET A 9 30.38 -32.65 -39.71
CA MET A 9 29.15 -32.86 -38.94
C MET A 9 28.66 -31.57 -38.25
N GLN A 10 29.59 -30.73 -37.74
CA GLN A 10 29.24 -29.42 -37.17
C GLN A 10 28.68 -28.44 -38.21
N LYS A 11 29.20 -28.45 -39.45
CA LYS A 11 28.66 -27.63 -40.54
C LYS A 11 27.26 -28.07 -40.97
N LEU A 12 27.00 -29.39 -40.99
CA LEU A 12 25.67 -29.92 -41.33
C LEU A 12 24.63 -29.59 -40.25
N LEU A 13 25.00 -29.70 -38.97
CA LEU A 13 24.14 -29.32 -37.84
C LEU A 13 23.89 -27.80 -37.78
N PHE A 14 24.88 -26.98 -38.16
CA PHE A 14 24.72 -25.52 -38.23
C PHE A 14 23.81 -25.08 -39.39
N GLN A 15 23.85 -25.77 -40.54
CA GLN A 15 22.94 -25.49 -41.66
C GLN A 15 21.52 -26.02 -41.43
N LEU A 16 21.37 -27.18 -40.78
CA LEU A 16 20.06 -27.72 -40.40
C LEU A 16 19.38 -26.86 -39.34
N SER A 17 20.11 -26.33 -38.35
CA SER A 17 19.56 -25.42 -37.32
C SER A 17 19.14 -24.06 -37.90
N ARG A 18 19.82 -23.52 -38.91
CA ARG A 18 19.40 -22.30 -39.62
C ARG A 18 18.15 -22.50 -40.47
N ARG A 19 18.02 -23.63 -41.19
CA ARG A 19 16.81 -23.92 -42.00
C ARG A 19 15.59 -24.26 -41.15
N PHE A 20 15.77 -24.90 -39.99
CA PHE A 20 14.67 -25.14 -39.03
C PHE A 20 14.21 -23.86 -38.32
N ARG A 21 15.14 -22.98 -37.89
CA ARG A 21 14.77 -21.72 -37.22
C ARG A 21 13.97 -20.77 -38.10
N VAL A 22 14.26 -20.68 -39.40
CA VAL A 22 13.55 -19.74 -40.30
C VAL A 22 12.13 -20.22 -40.61
N LYS A 23 11.89 -21.54 -40.75
CA LYS A 23 10.53 -22.07 -40.98
C LYS A 23 9.68 -22.11 -39.70
N VAL A 24 10.25 -22.43 -38.55
CA VAL A 24 9.52 -22.45 -37.27
C VAL A 24 9.18 -21.03 -36.81
N MET A 25 10.07 -20.05 -37.04
CA MET A 25 9.81 -18.66 -36.66
C MET A 25 8.80 -17.98 -37.60
N GLY A 26 8.77 -18.33 -38.89
CA GLY A 26 7.73 -17.85 -39.83
C GLY A 26 6.33 -18.37 -39.52
N VAL A 27 6.21 -19.61 -39.03
CA VAL A 27 4.92 -20.22 -38.64
C VAL A 27 4.47 -19.74 -37.25
N LEU A 28 5.38 -19.53 -36.30
CA LEU A 28 5.05 -18.96 -34.98
C LEU A 28 4.65 -17.49 -35.06
N VAL A 29 5.27 -16.68 -35.91
CA VAL A 29 4.88 -15.27 -36.08
C VAL A 29 3.53 -15.15 -36.80
N LEU A 30 3.20 -16.04 -37.74
CA LEU A 30 1.87 -16.07 -38.34
C LEU A 30 0.78 -16.59 -37.37
N LEU A 31 1.08 -17.58 -36.50
CA LEU A 31 0.14 -18.05 -35.48
C LEU A 31 -0.07 -17.03 -34.35
N CYS A 32 0.96 -16.26 -33.98
CA CYS A 32 0.82 -15.15 -33.04
C CYS A 32 0.06 -13.94 -33.64
N LEU A 33 0.12 -13.71 -34.95
CA LEU A 33 -0.61 -12.62 -35.61
C LEU A 33 -2.08 -12.96 -35.93
N VAL A 34 -2.41 -14.23 -36.11
CA VAL A 34 -3.80 -14.68 -36.34
C VAL A 34 -4.56 -14.91 -35.02
N ALA A 35 -3.88 -15.14 -33.90
CA ALA A 35 -4.53 -15.24 -32.58
C ALA A 35 -4.88 -13.86 -31.95
N CYS A 36 -4.21 -12.78 -32.34
CA CYS A 36 -4.38 -11.45 -31.70
C CYS A 36 -5.25 -10.46 -32.51
N SER A 37 -5.91 -10.85 -33.60
CA SER A 37 -6.66 -9.89 -34.44
C SER A 37 -8.19 -9.96 -34.30
N GLY A 38 -8.75 -11.03 -33.73
CA GLY A 38 -10.20 -11.19 -33.52
C GLY A 38 -10.67 -10.99 -32.07
N SER A 39 -9.88 -11.43 -31.07
CA SER A 39 -10.27 -11.43 -29.65
C SER A 39 -10.07 -10.08 -28.95
N ASP A 40 -9.01 -9.36 -29.32
CA ASP A 40 -8.57 -8.15 -28.58
C ASP A 40 -9.50 -6.95 -28.77
N ARG A 41 -10.20 -6.86 -29.92
CA ARG A 41 -11.18 -5.78 -30.16
C ARG A 41 -12.44 -5.96 -29.32
N GLY A 42 -12.90 -7.20 -29.13
CA GLY A 42 -14.05 -7.53 -28.31
C GLY A 42 -13.76 -7.34 -26.82
N GLU A 43 -12.61 -7.83 -26.35
CA GLU A 43 -12.19 -7.64 -24.95
C GLU A 43 -12.03 -6.17 -24.59
N SER A 44 -11.40 -5.36 -25.45
CA SER A 44 -11.22 -3.93 -25.19
C SER A 44 -12.55 -3.18 -25.07
N ALA A 45 -13.58 -3.56 -25.84
CA ALA A 45 -14.92 -2.98 -25.72
C ALA A 45 -15.61 -3.47 -24.44
N ALA A 46 -15.58 -4.78 -24.18
CA ALA A 46 -16.15 -5.40 -22.99
C ALA A 46 -15.56 -4.80 -21.70
N ALA A 47 -14.24 -4.59 -21.65
CA ALA A 47 -13.56 -3.99 -20.49
C ALA A 47 -13.98 -2.53 -20.24
N ARG A 48 -14.23 -1.75 -21.31
CA ARG A 48 -14.76 -0.39 -21.19
C ARG A 48 -16.18 -0.39 -20.63
N GLU A 49 -17.05 -1.25 -21.16
CA GLU A 49 -18.42 -1.35 -20.65
C GLU A 49 -18.45 -1.87 -19.22
N TYR A 50 -17.58 -2.83 -18.88
CA TYR A 50 -17.41 -3.32 -17.51
C TYR A 50 -17.03 -2.17 -16.54
N SER A 51 -16.13 -1.28 -16.97
CA SER A 51 -15.76 -0.11 -16.18
C SER A 51 -16.95 0.82 -15.96
N LEU A 52 -17.79 1.04 -16.97
CA LEU A 52 -18.99 1.88 -16.85
C LEU A 52 -20.04 1.24 -15.93
N ALA A 53 -20.26 -0.07 -16.04
CA ALA A 53 -21.16 -0.80 -15.14
C ALA A 53 -20.69 -0.71 -13.68
N ARG A 54 -19.37 -0.72 -13.45
CA ARG A 54 -18.79 -0.52 -12.11
C ARG A 54 -19.05 0.86 -11.54
N ASP A 55 -19.10 1.89 -12.37
CA ASP A 55 -19.44 3.25 -11.92
C ASP A 55 -20.91 3.36 -11.51
N ILE A 56 -21.81 2.58 -12.14
CA ILE A 56 -23.20 2.42 -11.70
C ILE A 56 -23.26 1.66 -10.37
N GLU A 57 -22.52 0.56 -10.24
CA GLU A 57 -22.45 -0.27 -9.02
C GLU A 57 -22.02 0.52 -7.77
N GLY A 58 -21.18 1.54 -7.95
CA GLY A 58 -20.72 2.42 -6.86
C GLY A 58 -21.85 3.23 -6.20
N ASP A 59 -23.03 3.29 -6.80
CA ASP A 59 -24.23 3.89 -6.22
C ASP A 59 -25.19 2.78 -5.76
N ILE A 60 -25.39 2.69 -4.45
CA ILE A 60 -26.20 1.64 -3.84
C ILE A 60 -27.66 1.68 -4.28
N ASP A 61 -28.19 2.87 -4.57
CA ASP A 61 -29.57 3.06 -5.01
C ASP A 61 -29.78 2.60 -6.46
N ARG A 62 -28.70 2.26 -7.16
CA ARG A 62 -28.69 1.83 -8.57
C ARG A 62 -28.26 0.37 -8.75
N LEU A 63 -28.38 -0.45 -7.69
CA LEU A 63 -28.00 -1.86 -7.73
C LEU A 63 -28.67 -2.63 -8.89
N ASP A 64 -29.98 -2.47 -9.10
CA ASP A 64 -30.71 -3.15 -10.18
C ASP A 64 -30.23 -2.72 -11.57
N GLU A 65 -29.87 -1.44 -11.73
CA GLU A 65 -29.30 -0.93 -12.97
C GLU A 65 -27.90 -1.53 -13.22
N ALA A 66 -27.08 -1.65 -12.18
CA ALA A 66 -25.77 -2.28 -12.26
C ALA A 66 -25.88 -3.78 -12.65
N ILE A 67 -26.82 -4.51 -12.04
CA ILE A 67 -27.12 -5.90 -12.40
C ILE A 67 -27.49 -6.01 -13.88
N GLY A 68 -28.39 -5.13 -14.36
CA GLY A 68 -28.78 -5.07 -15.77
C GLY A 68 -27.60 -4.77 -16.71
N ALA A 69 -26.74 -3.83 -16.34
CA ALA A 69 -25.55 -3.47 -17.11
C ALA A 69 -24.56 -4.64 -17.22
N TYR A 70 -24.24 -5.31 -16.11
CA TYR A 70 -23.37 -6.49 -16.13
C TYR A 70 -23.98 -7.67 -16.89
N HIS A 71 -25.29 -7.91 -16.76
CA HIS A 71 -25.97 -8.94 -17.51
C HIS A 71 -25.87 -8.71 -19.03
N LYS A 72 -26.05 -7.46 -19.47
CA LYS A 72 -25.89 -7.09 -20.88
C LYS A 72 -24.47 -7.36 -21.38
N ILE A 73 -23.45 -6.97 -20.62
CA ILE A 73 -22.04 -7.22 -20.97
C ILE A 73 -21.77 -8.72 -21.05
N ALA A 74 -22.29 -9.50 -20.11
CA ALA A 74 -22.15 -10.96 -20.11
C ALA A 74 -22.79 -11.61 -21.35
N SER A 75 -23.90 -11.07 -21.83
CA SER A 75 -24.57 -11.52 -23.06
C SER A 75 -23.79 -11.12 -24.32
N ASP A 76 -23.50 -9.81 -24.47
CA ASP A 76 -22.92 -9.24 -25.68
C ASP A 76 -21.45 -9.65 -25.87
N PHE A 77 -20.75 -9.98 -24.78
CA PHE A 77 -19.33 -10.32 -24.78
C PHE A 77 -19.01 -11.66 -24.09
N SER A 78 -19.91 -12.65 -24.15
CA SER A 78 -19.80 -13.92 -23.41
C SER A 78 -18.50 -14.71 -23.63
N SER A 79 -17.83 -14.53 -24.77
CA SER A 79 -16.55 -15.17 -25.10
C SER A 79 -15.32 -14.47 -24.53
N THR A 80 -15.46 -13.23 -24.03
CA THR A 80 -14.37 -12.40 -23.52
C THR A 80 -14.15 -12.64 -22.02
N GLU A 81 -13.01 -12.24 -21.48
CA GLU A 81 -12.71 -12.33 -20.05
C GLU A 81 -13.58 -11.36 -19.25
N SER A 82 -13.77 -10.14 -19.75
CA SER A 82 -14.67 -9.16 -19.14
C SER A 82 -16.13 -9.62 -19.14
N GLY A 83 -16.60 -10.31 -20.19
CA GLY A 83 -17.95 -10.88 -20.22
C GLY A 83 -18.15 -11.99 -19.19
N LYS A 84 -17.16 -12.87 -19.00
CA LYS A 84 -17.19 -13.89 -17.94
C LYS A 84 -17.20 -13.27 -16.55
N LYS A 85 -16.38 -12.24 -16.31
CA LYS A 85 -16.39 -11.47 -15.05
C LYS A 85 -17.75 -10.82 -14.80
N ALA A 86 -18.33 -10.20 -15.82
CA ALA A 86 -19.66 -9.58 -15.73
C ALA A 86 -20.74 -10.60 -15.39
N SER A 87 -20.68 -11.81 -15.96
CA SER A 87 -21.61 -12.91 -15.63
C SER A 87 -21.56 -13.27 -14.16
N ASN A 88 -20.35 -13.50 -13.62
CA ASN A 88 -20.15 -13.78 -12.20
C ASN A 88 -20.64 -12.62 -11.33
N ARG A 89 -20.29 -11.38 -11.70
CA ARG A 89 -20.67 -10.19 -10.94
C ARG A 89 -22.18 -9.98 -10.90
N THR A 90 -22.88 -10.28 -12.00
CA THR A 90 -24.35 -10.25 -12.06
C THR A 90 -24.96 -11.19 -11.01
N ALA A 91 -24.47 -12.43 -10.91
CA ALA A 91 -24.96 -13.40 -9.94
C ALA A 91 -24.67 -12.99 -8.48
N GLU A 92 -23.47 -12.46 -8.23
CA GLU A 92 -23.07 -11.93 -6.92
C GLU A 92 -24.00 -10.79 -6.47
N LEU A 93 -24.20 -9.78 -7.32
CA LEU A 93 -25.04 -8.62 -7.02
C LEU A 93 -26.52 -8.98 -6.85
N ALA A 94 -27.05 -9.85 -7.71
CA ALA A 94 -28.42 -10.34 -7.57
C ALA A 94 -28.66 -11.09 -6.25
N SER A 95 -27.63 -11.71 -5.69
CA SER A 95 -27.74 -12.47 -4.43
C SER A 95 -27.81 -11.60 -3.17
N ILE A 96 -27.59 -10.28 -3.31
CA ILE A 96 -27.58 -9.33 -2.19
C ILE A 96 -28.73 -8.31 -2.23
N THR A 97 -29.57 -8.30 -3.28
CA THR A 97 -30.67 -7.33 -3.45
C THR A 97 -31.58 -7.27 -2.22
N ASP A 98 -32.01 -8.43 -1.69
CA ASP A 98 -32.88 -8.51 -0.51
C ASP A 98 -32.20 -8.09 0.82
N LEU A 99 -30.89 -7.83 0.79
CA LEU A 99 -30.11 -7.42 1.97
C LEU A 99 -29.90 -5.91 2.05
N ILE A 100 -30.17 -5.16 0.97
CA ILE A 100 -29.84 -3.74 0.86
C ILE A 100 -30.68 -2.89 1.81
N ASP A 101 -31.99 -3.15 1.93
CA ASP A 101 -32.86 -2.44 2.89
C ASP A 101 -32.36 -2.60 4.33
N GLY A 102 -31.97 -3.82 4.70
CA GLY A 102 -31.38 -4.13 6.01
C GLY A 102 -30.04 -3.42 6.22
N PHE A 103 -29.24 -3.26 5.18
CA PHE A 103 -28.02 -2.47 5.22
C PHE A 103 -28.30 -0.99 5.45
N HIS A 104 -29.25 -0.37 4.74
CA HIS A 104 -29.61 1.04 4.95
C HIS A 104 -30.08 1.28 6.39
N ALA A 105 -30.93 0.41 6.91
CA ALA A 105 -31.48 0.52 8.26
C ALA A 105 -30.51 0.12 9.38
N ALA A 106 -29.34 -0.47 9.07
CA ALA A 106 -28.44 -1.04 10.05
C ALA A 106 -27.90 0.04 11.03
N PRO A 107 -28.12 -0.11 12.35
CA PRO A 107 -27.45 0.72 13.35
C PRO A 107 -25.94 0.44 13.38
N GLU A 108 -25.15 1.42 13.81
CA GLU A 108 -23.67 1.37 13.78
C GLU A 108 -23.08 0.10 14.41
N ASP A 109 -23.62 -0.34 15.57
CA ASP A 109 -23.08 -1.51 16.27
C ASP A 109 -23.36 -2.84 15.53
N SER A 110 -24.37 -2.88 14.66
CA SER A 110 -24.68 -4.04 13.82
C SER A 110 -23.97 -4.02 12.46
N LEU A 111 -23.42 -2.86 12.08
CA LEU A 111 -22.89 -2.61 10.74
C LEU A 111 -21.83 -3.65 10.33
N PRO A 112 -20.84 -4.05 11.16
CA PRO A 112 -19.89 -5.09 10.77
C PRO A 112 -20.54 -6.43 10.41
N SER A 113 -21.61 -6.81 11.12
CA SER A 113 -22.32 -8.06 10.88
C SER A 113 -23.09 -8.00 9.55
N VAL A 114 -23.83 -6.92 9.32
CA VAL A 114 -24.63 -6.75 8.08
C VAL A 114 -23.71 -6.64 6.86
N CYS A 115 -22.65 -5.83 6.95
CA CYS A 115 -21.65 -5.73 5.88
C CYS A 115 -20.97 -7.08 5.61
N GLY A 116 -20.65 -7.85 6.66
CA GLY A 116 -20.02 -9.16 6.52
C GLY A 116 -20.88 -10.17 5.74
N VAL A 117 -22.20 -10.19 5.98
CA VAL A 117 -23.13 -11.05 5.22
C VAL A 117 -23.15 -10.66 3.73
N ILE A 118 -23.19 -9.36 3.43
CA ILE A 118 -23.18 -8.88 2.04
C ILE A 118 -21.86 -9.21 1.36
N LEU A 119 -20.72 -8.90 1.99
CA LEU A 119 -19.38 -9.12 1.41
C LEU A 119 -19.04 -10.61 1.23
N THR A 120 -19.70 -11.52 1.95
CA THR A 120 -19.58 -12.97 1.72
C THR A 120 -20.24 -13.40 0.40
N LYS A 121 -21.31 -12.71 -0.01
CA LYS A 121 -22.11 -13.01 -1.20
C LYS A 121 -21.65 -12.22 -2.43
N ALA A 122 -21.29 -10.96 -2.22
CA ALA A 122 -20.73 -10.06 -3.22
C ALA A 122 -19.41 -9.47 -2.70
N PRO A 123 -18.29 -10.22 -2.82
CA PRO A 123 -16.98 -9.72 -2.43
C PRO A 123 -16.68 -8.40 -3.14
N ASN A 124 -15.96 -7.50 -2.45
CA ASN A 124 -15.58 -6.19 -2.99
C ASN A 124 -16.74 -5.28 -3.41
N TYR A 125 -17.98 -5.52 -2.97
CA TYR A 125 -19.10 -4.61 -3.23
C TYR A 125 -18.82 -3.23 -2.60
N GLU A 126 -18.65 -2.25 -3.48
CA GLU A 126 -18.01 -0.98 -3.15
C GLU A 126 -18.78 -0.18 -2.08
N PRO A 127 -20.10 0.06 -2.19
CA PRO A 127 -20.81 0.88 -1.20
C PRO A 127 -20.69 0.32 0.23
N VAL A 128 -20.69 -1.00 0.36
CA VAL A 128 -20.56 -1.70 1.65
C VAL A 128 -19.14 -1.59 2.18
N LEU A 129 -18.13 -1.79 1.33
CA LEU A 129 -16.72 -1.58 1.72
C LEU A 129 -16.48 -0.16 2.24
N TYR A 130 -16.96 0.85 1.52
CA TYR A 130 -16.78 2.25 1.89
C TYR A 130 -17.40 2.57 3.24
N ARG A 131 -18.65 2.15 3.48
CA ARG A 131 -19.32 2.42 4.75
C ARG A 131 -18.63 1.70 5.91
N LEU A 132 -18.27 0.42 5.73
CA LEU A 132 -17.56 -0.36 6.73
C LEU A 132 -16.18 0.23 7.03
N GLY A 133 -15.48 0.69 6.00
CA GLY A 133 -14.15 1.23 6.15
C GLY A 133 -14.10 2.57 6.88
N ASN A 134 -15.03 3.46 6.56
CA ASN A 134 -15.20 4.70 7.32
C ASN A 134 -15.58 4.42 8.77
N TYR A 135 -16.48 3.46 9.02
CA TYR A 135 -16.86 3.05 10.37
C TYR A 135 -15.64 2.63 11.22
N TYR A 136 -14.78 1.75 10.68
CA TYR A 136 -13.58 1.34 11.42
C TYR A 136 -12.60 2.48 11.64
N ALA A 137 -12.35 3.31 10.62
CA ALA A 137 -11.43 4.44 10.74
C ALA A 137 -11.90 5.46 11.79
N ILE A 138 -13.20 5.80 11.80
CA ILE A 138 -13.80 6.74 12.75
C ILE A 138 -13.70 6.21 14.18
N ARG A 139 -14.09 4.94 14.44
CA ARG A 139 -13.97 4.36 15.79
C ARG A 139 -12.52 4.32 16.26
N SER A 140 -11.58 3.97 15.38
CA SER A 140 -10.17 3.89 15.73
C SER A 140 -9.57 5.23 16.18
N ARG A 141 -10.02 6.39 15.67
CA ARG A 141 -9.50 7.71 16.06
C ARG A 141 -9.53 7.94 17.58
N PHE A 142 -10.61 7.53 18.24
CA PHE A 142 -10.76 7.73 19.69
C PHE A 142 -10.10 6.58 20.47
N TYR A 143 -10.40 5.34 20.11
CA TYR A 143 -9.99 4.19 20.92
C TYR A 143 -8.49 3.89 20.87
N THR A 144 -7.79 4.20 19.77
CA THR A 144 -6.33 4.03 19.68
C THR A 144 -5.59 4.91 20.69
N ARG A 145 -6.04 6.16 20.87
CA ARG A 145 -5.49 7.07 21.88
C ARG A 145 -5.77 6.59 23.30
N MET A 146 -6.98 6.10 23.57
CA MET A 146 -7.33 5.53 24.87
C MET A 146 -6.48 4.30 25.20
N ALA A 147 -6.40 3.34 24.29
CA ALA A 147 -5.60 2.13 24.46
C ALA A 147 -4.12 2.46 24.75
N SER A 148 -3.55 3.42 24.01
CA SER A 148 -2.18 3.89 24.20
C SER A 148 -1.97 4.59 25.56
N THR A 149 -2.90 5.44 25.98
CA THR A 149 -2.81 6.22 27.22
C THR A 149 -2.90 5.32 28.45
N TYR A 150 -3.87 4.41 28.46
CA TYR A 150 -4.11 3.49 29.59
C TYR A 150 -3.32 2.19 29.52
N LYS A 151 -2.48 2.00 28.49
CA LYS A 151 -1.74 0.76 28.24
C LYS A 151 -2.65 -0.48 28.16
N ASP A 152 -3.84 -0.31 27.60
CA ASP A 152 -4.84 -1.36 27.50
C ASP A 152 -4.54 -2.30 26.31
N ASN A 153 -3.88 -3.42 26.62
CA ASN A 153 -3.54 -4.44 25.63
C ASN A 153 -4.75 -5.16 25.06
N VAL A 154 -5.87 -5.25 25.80
CA VAL A 154 -7.09 -5.92 25.33
C VAL A 154 -7.78 -5.06 24.28
N MET A 155 -7.92 -3.76 24.54
CA MET A 155 -8.44 -2.79 23.58
C MET A 155 -7.53 -2.69 22.36
N ALA A 156 -6.20 -2.62 22.56
CA ALA A 156 -5.25 -2.63 21.46
C ALA A 156 -5.39 -3.88 20.58
N GLY A 157 -5.53 -5.07 21.19
CA GLY A 157 -5.77 -6.30 20.45
C GLY A 157 -7.05 -6.29 19.62
N LYS A 158 -8.13 -5.66 20.11
CA LYS A 158 -9.38 -5.49 19.35
C LYS A 158 -9.19 -4.56 18.15
N LEU A 159 -8.48 -3.44 18.35
CA LEU A 159 -8.21 -2.45 17.29
C LEU A 159 -7.30 -3.00 16.20
N ILE A 160 -6.27 -3.77 16.57
CA ILE A 160 -5.40 -4.45 15.61
C ILE A 160 -6.23 -5.44 14.78
N ARG A 161 -7.08 -6.26 15.40
CA ARG A 161 -7.94 -7.19 14.65
C ARG A 161 -8.89 -6.48 13.69
N ALA A 162 -9.49 -5.36 14.11
CA ALA A 162 -10.34 -4.55 13.26
C ALA A 162 -9.56 -4.00 12.05
N TRP A 163 -8.35 -3.49 12.28
CA TRP A 163 -7.47 -3.01 11.22
C TRP A 163 -6.99 -4.13 10.28
N THR A 164 -6.60 -5.29 10.81
CA THR A 164 -6.18 -6.44 9.98
C THR A 164 -7.33 -6.95 9.12
N PHE A 165 -8.55 -7.01 9.67
CA PHE A 165 -9.73 -7.35 8.89
C PHE A 165 -9.98 -6.32 7.78
N GLN A 166 -9.89 -5.03 8.12
CA GLN A 166 -9.96 -3.95 7.14
C GLN A 166 -8.90 -4.10 6.03
N ASP A 167 -7.61 -4.29 6.36
CA ASP A 167 -6.55 -4.51 5.35
C ASP A 167 -6.85 -5.74 4.46
N SER A 168 -7.40 -6.81 5.03
CA SER A 168 -7.77 -8.00 4.26
C SER A 168 -8.87 -7.74 3.23
N LEU A 169 -9.84 -6.87 3.54
CA LEU A 169 -10.90 -6.49 2.61
C LEU A 169 -10.35 -5.59 1.49
N TRP A 170 -9.56 -4.58 1.85
CA TRP A 170 -9.11 -3.55 0.90
C TRP A 170 -7.91 -3.98 0.06
N SER A 171 -7.12 -4.95 0.50
CA SER A 171 -6.01 -5.50 -0.28
C SER A 171 -6.48 -6.27 -1.53
N GLY A 172 -7.71 -6.79 -1.51
CA GLY A 172 -8.36 -7.42 -2.67
C GLY A 172 -9.15 -6.44 -3.54
N TYR A 173 -9.33 -5.19 -3.11
CA TYR A 173 -10.13 -4.21 -3.83
C TYR A 173 -9.30 -3.49 -4.91
N SER A 174 -9.82 -3.46 -6.14
CA SER A 174 -9.14 -2.83 -7.27
C SER A 174 -9.48 -1.34 -7.34
N PHE A 175 -8.69 -0.48 -6.68
CA PHE A 175 -8.94 0.97 -6.67
C PHE A 175 -9.00 1.59 -8.08
N ARG A 176 -10.01 2.44 -8.29
CA ARG A 176 -10.21 3.24 -9.50
C ARG A 176 -9.54 4.61 -9.34
N PRO A 177 -9.23 5.30 -10.46
CA PRO A 177 -8.71 6.67 -10.43
C PRO A 177 -9.81 7.72 -10.16
N THR A 178 -10.71 7.48 -9.20
CA THR A 178 -11.78 8.41 -8.81
C THR A 178 -11.38 9.27 -7.62
N HIS A 179 -12.13 10.33 -7.33
CA HIS A 179 -11.94 11.11 -6.10
C HIS A 179 -12.30 10.31 -4.84
N ALA A 180 -13.37 9.50 -4.90
CA ALA A 180 -13.81 8.66 -3.79
C ALA A 180 -12.72 7.62 -3.41
N ASP A 181 -12.16 6.92 -4.41
CA ASP A 181 -11.16 5.87 -4.18
C ASP A 181 -9.86 6.47 -3.64
N ARG A 182 -9.44 7.65 -4.10
CA ARG A 182 -8.32 8.39 -3.52
C ARG A 182 -8.59 8.77 -2.05
N GLY A 183 -9.76 9.32 -1.76
CA GLY A 183 -10.14 9.66 -0.39
C GLY A 183 -10.14 8.45 0.53
N MET A 184 -10.67 7.32 0.07
CA MET A 184 -10.71 6.09 0.86
C MET A 184 -9.31 5.50 1.07
N ARG A 185 -8.44 5.54 0.06
CA ARG A 185 -7.02 5.17 0.19
C ARG A 185 -6.32 5.97 1.29
N ASP A 186 -6.58 7.27 1.36
CA ASP A 186 -6.01 8.12 2.41
C ASP A 186 -6.60 7.79 3.78
N VAL A 187 -7.91 7.54 3.88
CA VAL A 187 -8.54 7.08 5.13
C VAL A 187 -7.94 5.75 5.63
N LEU A 188 -7.59 4.83 4.74
CA LEU A 188 -6.91 3.58 5.11
C LEU A 188 -5.48 3.82 5.62
N CYS A 189 -4.75 4.73 4.98
CA CYS A 189 -3.42 5.15 5.43
C CYS A 189 -3.49 5.77 6.83
N ASP A 190 -4.41 6.72 7.04
CA ASP A 190 -4.63 7.38 8.33
C ASP A 190 -5.05 6.39 9.42
N HIS A 191 -5.92 5.43 9.09
CA HIS A 191 -6.32 4.40 10.03
C HIS A 191 -5.11 3.53 10.46
N ALA A 192 -4.24 3.16 9.51
CA ALA A 192 -3.01 2.44 9.83
C ALA A 192 -2.09 3.28 10.73
N LEU A 193 -1.95 4.58 10.44
CA LEU A 193 -1.16 5.51 11.26
C LEU A 193 -1.69 5.60 12.69
N LEU A 194 -3.01 5.69 12.89
CA LEU A 194 -3.62 5.70 14.22
C LEU A 194 -3.30 4.43 15.02
N VAL A 195 -3.40 3.27 14.38
CA VAL A 195 -3.09 1.97 15.00
C VAL A 195 -1.59 1.85 15.29
N ALA A 196 -0.72 2.29 14.39
CA ALA A 196 0.72 2.28 14.59
C ALA A 196 1.15 3.22 15.73
N ARG A 197 0.57 4.41 15.83
CA ARG A 197 0.80 5.35 16.96
C ARG A 197 0.27 4.83 18.29
N MET A 198 -0.79 4.02 18.29
CA MET A 198 -1.20 3.30 19.50
C MET A 198 -0.12 2.30 19.91
N LEU A 199 0.38 1.50 18.97
CA LEU A 199 1.42 0.50 19.21
C LEU A 199 2.74 1.14 19.67
N GLU A 200 3.10 2.31 19.14
CA GLU A 200 4.21 3.15 19.62
C GLU A 200 4.07 3.43 21.13
N GLY A 201 2.89 3.87 21.57
CA GLY A 201 2.64 4.12 22.99
C GLY A 201 2.75 2.85 23.85
N LEU A 202 2.51 1.67 23.27
CA LEU A 202 2.72 0.38 23.93
C LEU A 202 4.16 -0.16 23.76
N LYS A 203 5.06 0.61 23.12
CA LYS A 203 6.43 0.24 22.79
C LYS A 203 6.55 -1.00 21.89
N ARG A 204 5.52 -1.29 21.09
CA ARG A 204 5.45 -2.42 20.14
C ARG A 204 5.89 -1.97 18.74
N TYR A 205 7.15 -1.57 18.61
CA TYR A 205 7.66 -0.87 17.42
C TYR A 205 7.67 -1.72 16.15
N ASP A 206 7.99 -3.02 16.24
CA ASP A 206 8.01 -3.90 15.06
C ASP A 206 6.60 -4.07 14.47
N GLU A 207 5.59 -4.22 15.33
CA GLU A 207 4.20 -4.29 14.91
C GLU A 207 3.71 -2.94 14.37
N ALA A 208 4.12 -1.83 14.98
CA ALA A 208 3.81 -0.50 14.47
C ALA A 208 4.40 -0.28 13.06
N ALA A 209 5.63 -0.74 12.84
CA ALA A 209 6.30 -0.70 11.54
C ALA A 209 5.56 -1.54 10.49
N ALA A 210 5.11 -2.74 10.84
CA ALA A 210 4.35 -3.59 9.92
C ALA A 210 3.01 -2.95 9.53
N VAL A 211 2.29 -2.37 10.49
CA VAL A 211 1.00 -1.70 10.24
C VAL A 211 1.19 -0.48 9.32
N ILE A 212 2.17 0.37 9.60
CA ILE A 212 2.37 1.60 8.82
C ILE A 212 2.89 1.32 7.41
N ASP A 213 3.74 0.30 7.22
CA ASP A 213 4.19 -0.12 5.88
C ASP A 213 2.99 -0.49 5.00
N ARG A 214 2.01 -1.22 5.56
CA ARG A 214 0.75 -1.52 4.87
C ARG A 214 -0.08 -0.27 4.58
N GLY A 215 -0.16 0.66 5.53
CA GLY A 215 -0.84 1.95 5.35
C GLY A 215 -0.26 2.79 4.21
N ILE A 216 1.06 2.88 4.12
CA ILE A 216 1.79 3.63 3.09
C ILE A 216 1.48 3.10 1.68
N VAL A 217 1.24 1.79 1.53
CA VAL A 217 0.82 1.21 0.24
C VAL A 217 -0.52 1.78 -0.22
N TYR A 218 -1.44 2.07 0.71
CA TYR A 218 -2.72 2.68 0.37
C TYR A 218 -2.57 4.16 0.06
N GLY A 219 -1.82 4.94 0.85
CA GLY A 219 -1.81 6.41 0.75
C GLY A 219 -1.67 6.94 -0.68
N SER A 220 -2.45 7.97 -0.98
CA SER A 220 -2.49 8.62 -2.30
C SER A 220 -2.17 10.12 -2.21
N ASN A 221 -2.53 10.76 -1.09
CA ASN A 221 -2.14 12.12 -0.76
C ASN A 221 -0.68 12.18 -0.29
N LYS A 222 0.08 13.15 -0.82
CA LYS A 222 1.47 13.41 -0.45
C LYS A 222 1.64 13.73 1.04
N ASP A 223 0.70 14.45 1.64
CA ASP A 223 0.83 14.89 3.03
C ASP A 223 0.62 13.74 4.00
N ALA A 224 -0.46 12.99 3.82
CA ALA A 224 -0.74 11.78 4.61
C ALA A 224 0.38 10.73 4.45
N LEU A 225 0.90 10.56 3.24
CA LEU A 225 2.05 9.69 2.99
C LEU A 225 3.32 10.17 3.71
N ALA A 226 3.62 11.47 3.64
CA ALA A 226 4.79 12.03 4.31
C ALA A 226 4.70 11.86 5.83
N GLU A 227 3.55 12.17 6.44
CA GLU A 227 3.34 11.93 7.87
C GLU A 227 3.53 10.45 8.23
N ALA A 228 2.89 9.54 7.49
CA ALA A 228 3.03 8.11 7.70
C ALA A 228 4.50 7.64 7.60
N LYS A 229 5.26 8.15 6.63
CA LYS A 229 6.69 7.87 6.48
C LYS A 229 7.53 8.43 7.62
N VAL A 230 7.22 9.61 8.17
CA VAL A 230 7.91 10.14 9.35
C VAL A 230 7.79 9.17 10.53
N TYR A 231 6.57 8.75 10.86
CA TYR A 231 6.36 7.79 11.96
C TYR A 231 6.92 6.41 11.64
N GLY A 232 6.77 5.93 10.41
CA GLY A 232 7.33 4.65 9.98
C GLY A 232 8.85 4.61 10.05
N SER A 233 9.54 5.71 9.72
CA SER A 233 10.99 5.81 9.86
C SER A 233 11.42 5.65 11.32
N PHE A 234 10.70 6.28 12.24
CA PHE A 234 10.95 6.14 13.66
C PHE A 234 10.72 4.70 14.15
N TYR A 235 9.63 4.05 13.76
CA TYR A 235 9.35 2.66 14.17
C TYR A 235 10.39 1.69 13.64
N LYS A 236 10.78 1.81 12.37
CA LYS A 236 11.85 1.01 11.76
C LYS A 236 13.18 1.21 12.47
N PHE A 237 13.53 2.45 12.79
CA PHE A 237 14.76 2.73 13.55
C PHE A 237 14.73 2.09 14.93
N ARG A 238 13.60 2.19 15.65
CA ARG A 238 13.42 1.55 16.96
C ARG A 238 13.41 0.01 16.91
N GLY A 239 12.99 -0.56 15.78
CA GLY A 239 13.05 -2.01 15.48
C GLY A 239 14.39 -2.48 14.89
N GLY A 240 15.39 -1.60 14.76
CA GLY A 240 16.73 -1.95 14.28
C GLY A 240 16.92 -1.94 12.75
N ALA A 241 15.90 -1.59 11.97
CA ALA A 241 15.97 -1.46 10.51
C ALA A 241 16.50 -0.06 10.08
N SER A 242 17.71 0.29 10.54
CA SER A 242 18.29 1.63 10.41
C SER A 242 18.39 2.15 8.97
N ASP A 243 18.80 1.32 8.00
CA ASP A 243 18.93 1.78 6.61
C ASP A 243 17.58 2.11 5.97
N SER A 244 16.59 1.24 6.18
CA SER A 244 15.22 1.47 5.72
C SER A 244 14.60 2.70 6.40
N ALA A 245 14.86 2.89 7.70
CA ALA A 245 14.43 4.09 8.42
C ALA A 245 15.05 5.36 7.85
N PHE A 246 16.36 5.35 7.53
CA PHE A 246 17.06 6.50 6.97
C PHE A 246 16.50 6.91 5.61
N VAL A 247 16.26 5.94 4.73
CA VAL A 247 15.65 6.16 3.41
C VAL A 247 14.24 6.72 3.56
N MET A 248 13.40 6.09 4.37
CA MET A 248 12.01 6.51 4.58
C MET A 248 11.90 7.93 5.18
N ALA A 249 12.77 8.29 6.12
CA ALA A 249 12.84 9.65 6.65
C ALA A 249 13.28 10.66 5.57
N GLY A 250 14.16 10.25 4.65
CA GLY A 250 14.55 11.06 3.50
C GLY A 250 13.39 11.33 2.55
N GLU A 251 12.66 10.29 2.17
CA GLU A 251 11.47 10.40 1.31
C GLU A 251 10.38 11.27 1.94
N ALA A 252 10.20 11.23 3.25
CA ALA A 252 9.25 12.11 3.93
C ALA A 252 9.63 13.59 3.79
N LEU A 253 10.93 13.90 3.85
CA LEU A 253 11.48 15.26 3.75
C LEU A 253 11.44 15.82 2.31
N GLU A 254 11.12 15.01 1.31
CA GLU A 254 10.87 15.49 -0.07
C GLU A 254 9.54 16.25 -0.19
N ASN A 255 8.64 16.11 0.79
CA ASN A 255 7.43 16.92 0.85
C ASN A 255 7.74 18.30 1.45
N GLU A 256 7.69 19.34 0.61
CA GLU A 256 7.96 20.73 0.98
C GLU A 256 6.94 21.30 1.98
N ASP A 257 5.70 20.81 1.93
CA ASP A 257 4.57 21.23 2.76
C ASP A 257 4.50 20.45 4.10
N LEU A 258 5.45 19.54 4.35
CA LEU A 258 5.51 18.80 5.60
C LEU A 258 5.71 19.75 6.79
N GLU A 259 4.84 19.65 7.80
CA GLU A 259 4.91 20.50 8.99
C GLU A 259 6.29 20.44 9.66
N ASP A 260 6.79 21.59 10.13
CA ASP A 260 8.11 21.73 10.76
C ASP A 260 8.36 20.70 11.87
N ARG A 261 7.32 20.40 12.67
CA ARG A 261 7.41 19.41 13.74
C ARG A 261 7.65 17.99 13.22
N LEU A 262 7.04 17.64 12.09
CA LEU A 262 7.25 16.33 11.44
C LEU A 262 8.60 16.28 10.74
N ARG A 263 9.01 17.38 10.08
CA ARG A 263 10.37 17.52 9.52
C ARG A 263 11.43 17.36 10.60
N ALA A 264 11.24 18.00 11.76
CA ALA A 264 12.14 17.89 12.90
C ALA A 264 12.30 16.44 13.37
N LYS A 265 11.20 15.68 13.45
CA LYS A 265 11.24 14.24 13.78
C LYS A 265 12.01 13.42 12.75
N ALA A 266 11.80 13.67 11.45
CA ALA A 266 12.53 12.96 10.39
C ALA A 266 14.04 13.25 10.45
N TYR A 267 14.42 14.51 10.63
CA TYR A 267 15.81 14.90 10.84
C TYR A 267 16.42 14.29 12.10
N HIS A 268 15.66 14.22 13.19
CA HIS A 268 16.10 13.55 14.42
C HIS A 268 16.42 12.07 14.18
N VAL A 269 15.53 11.33 13.51
CA VAL A 269 15.77 9.92 13.13
C VAL A 269 17.03 9.77 12.30
N ARG A 270 17.21 10.60 11.25
CA ARG A 270 18.42 10.57 10.40
C ARG A 270 19.68 10.86 11.19
N GLY A 271 19.64 11.84 12.10
CA GLY A 271 20.77 12.20 12.96
C GLY A 271 21.17 11.08 13.92
N MET A 272 20.18 10.41 14.54
CA MET A 272 20.42 9.23 15.37
C MET A 272 21.10 8.11 14.59
N ILE A 273 20.58 7.78 13.41
CA ILE A 273 21.13 6.71 12.55
C ILE A 273 22.56 7.02 12.11
N GLN A 274 22.84 8.26 11.71
CA GLN A 274 24.19 8.70 11.33
C GLN A 274 25.17 8.59 12.50
N TYR A 275 24.73 8.90 13.72
CA TYR A 275 25.57 8.68 14.89
C TYR A 275 25.88 7.19 15.12
N TYR A 276 24.91 6.29 14.97
CA TYR A 276 25.19 4.84 15.07
C TYR A 276 26.19 4.37 14.01
N ARG A 277 26.06 4.84 12.76
CA ARG A 277 27.04 4.57 11.70
C ARG A 277 28.43 5.08 12.05
N TYR A 278 28.53 6.25 12.68
CA TYR A 278 29.78 6.74 13.22
C TYR A 278 30.32 5.82 14.31
N GLU A 279 29.48 5.35 15.25
CA GLU A 279 29.93 4.45 16.30
C GLU A 279 30.47 3.12 15.73
N ASP A 280 29.88 2.61 14.65
CA ASP A 280 30.29 1.38 13.99
C ASP A 280 31.58 1.53 13.18
N HIS A 281 31.71 2.62 12.42
CA HIS A 281 32.81 2.78 11.44
C HIS A 281 33.90 3.77 11.87
N LYS A 282 33.67 4.53 12.94
CA LYS A 282 34.51 5.64 13.41
C LYS A 282 34.83 6.68 12.32
N ASN A 283 33.94 6.84 11.34
CA ASN A 283 34.06 7.81 10.27
C ASN A 283 33.54 9.19 10.70
N ASN A 284 34.43 10.16 10.84
CA ASN A 284 34.07 11.52 11.27
C ASN A 284 33.03 12.20 10.36
N SER A 285 32.92 11.82 9.08
CA SER A 285 31.87 12.33 8.19
C SER A 285 30.47 11.95 8.69
N ASP A 286 30.29 10.74 9.24
CA ASP A 286 29.01 10.31 9.79
C ASP A 286 28.64 11.10 11.06
N LEU A 287 29.64 11.43 11.89
CA LEU A 287 29.45 12.29 13.07
C LEU A 287 29.07 13.73 12.67
N ASP A 288 29.76 14.29 11.69
CA ASP A 288 29.47 15.64 11.18
C ASP A 288 28.07 15.72 10.56
N ASN A 289 27.67 14.68 9.82
CA ASN A 289 26.33 14.54 9.28
C ASN A 289 25.26 14.37 10.38
N ALA A 290 25.53 13.59 11.42
CA ALA A 290 24.63 13.44 12.57
C ALA A 290 24.36 14.79 13.25
N ILE A 291 25.43 15.57 13.49
CA ILE A 291 25.33 16.91 14.06
C ILE A 291 24.51 17.83 13.14
N LYS A 292 24.76 17.79 11.82
CA LYS A 292 23.99 18.57 10.85
C LYS A 292 22.49 18.24 10.91
N SER A 293 22.12 16.96 10.84
CA SER A 293 20.72 16.54 10.91
C SER A 293 20.05 16.94 12.24
N LEU A 294 20.73 16.76 13.36
CA LEU A 294 20.19 17.15 14.68
C LEU A 294 20.08 18.68 14.84
N ASN A 295 20.95 19.46 14.19
CA ASN A 295 20.80 20.91 14.15
C ASN A 295 19.50 21.30 13.46
N GLU A 296 19.23 20.75 12.26
CA GLU A 296 17.98 21.01 11.53
C GLU A 296 16.77 20.64 12.39
N ALA A 297 16.81 19.49 13.07
CA ALA A 297 15.74 19.07 13.96
C ALA A 297 15.45 20.08 15.08
N VAL A 298 16.49 20.61 15.73
CA VAL A 298 16.36 21.55 16.86
C VAL A 298 15.98 22.96 16.38
N VAL A 299 16.38 23.36 15.17
CA VAL A 299 15.97 24.64 14.56
C VAL A 299 14.47 24.62 14.26
N LEU A 300 13.98 23.53 13.69
CA LEU A 300 12.56 23.35 13.34
C LEU A 300 11.65 23.13 14.55
N ASP A 301 12.08 22.32 15.52
CA ASP A 301 11.37 22.11 16.79
C ASP A 301 12.33 22.28 17.97
N PRO A 302 12.45 23.52 18.51
CA PRO A 302 13.24 23.75 19.72
C PRO A 302 12.73 22.91 20.90
N GLY A 303 11.46 22.55 20.95
CA GLY A 303 10.87 21.73 22.01
C GLY A 303 11.35 20.27 22.03
N LEU A 304 12.04 19.80 20.98
CA LEU A 304 12.55 18.45 20.87
C LEU A 304 13.79 18.22 21.77
N SER A 305 13.53 18.10 23.08
CA SER A 305 14.53 18.04 24.14
C SER A 305 15.55 16.90 23.99
N GLU A 306 15.11 15.74 23.48
CA GLU A 306 15.99 14.60 23.20
C GLU A 306 17.05 14.94 22.16
N ALA A 307 16.63 15.47 21.00
CA ALA A 307 17.53 15.90 19.93
C ALA A 307 18.49 16.99 20.41
N ARG A 308 18.00 17.96 21.18
CA ARG A 308 18.82 19.05 21.74
C ARG A 308 19.89 18.54 22.70
N THR A 309 19.52 17.65 23.62
CA THR A 309 20.44 17.06 24.60
C THR A 309 21.50 16.24 23.89
N PHE A 310 21.08 15.44 22.91
CA PHE A 310 21.97 14.59 22.15
C PHE A 310 22.94 15.39 21.27
N LEU A 311 22.46 16.43 20.59
CA LEU A 311 23.28 17.35 19.81
C LEU A 311 24.39 18.00 20.65
N LYS A 312 24.09 18.43 21.88
CA LYS A 312 25.09 18.99 22.80
C LYS A 312 26.20 17.98 23.10
N HIS A 313 25.83 16.71 23.32
CA HIS A 313 26.79 15.63 23.54
C HIS A 313 27.70 15.43 22.30
N LEU A 314 27.11 15.33 21.11
CA LEU A 314 27.87 15.11 19.87
C LEU A 314 28.83 16.26 19.57
N ARG A 315 28.42 17.51 19.79
CA ARG A 315 29.30 18.68 19.59
C ARG A 315 30.52 18.65 20.54
N LYS A 316 30.32 18.28 21.80
CA LYS A 316 31.42 18.14 22.77
C LYS A 316 32.39 17.03 22.33
N HIS A 317 31.85 15.88 21.94
CA HIS A 317 32.63 14.75 21.44
C HIS A 317 33.43 15.11 20.18
N ARG A 318 32.80 15.81 19.23
CA ARG A 318 33.48 16.28 18.02
C ARG A 318 34.62 17.25 18.34
N GLY A 319 34.41 18.16 19.28
CA GLY A 319 35.45 19.08 19.75
C GLY A 319 36.64 18.35 20.37
N THR A 320 36.42 17.28 21.13
CA THR A 320 37.52 16.47 21.68
C THR A 320 38.33 15.76 20.59
N LEU A 321 37.68 15.27 19.53
CA LEU A 321 38.36 14.62 18.39
C LEU A 321 39.15 15.59 17.51
N GLN A 322 38.82 16.88 17.53
CA GLN A 322 39.56 17.91 16.80
C GLN A 322 40.75 18.44 17.60
N ALA A 323 40.74 18.27 18.92
CA ALA A 323 41.81 18.67 19.82
C ALA A 323 42.88 17.58 20.02
N SER A 324 42.60 16.34 19.60
CA SER A 324 43.51 15.18 19.59
C SER A 324 44.21 15.03 18.24
#